data_AF-A0A1V6BL70-F1
#
_entry.id   AF-A0A1V6BL70-F1
#
_cell.length_a   1.000
_cell.length_b   1.000
_cell.length_c   1.000
_cell.angle_alpha   90.00
_cell.angle_beta   90.00
_cell.angle_gamma   90.00
#
_symmetry.space_group_name_H-M   'P 1'
#
loop_
_entity.id
_entity.type
_entity.pdbx_description
1 polymer ?
#
loop_
_entity_poly.entity_id
_entity_poly.type
_entity_poly.pdbx_seq_one_letter_code
_entity_poly.pdbx_strand_id
1 'polypeptide(L)'
;MKRFLFICMLGLFLITGCTVDNSLQQEVDQLSIPETIKPGYFLPESENSEITFAWEVEPSHLLGEDGGFLAFETDNPVTVKLTASKGKKTVEKTFITTLKAVDESIFILAWDYYRPNISSTITRDTSFPQTPYRGVEVRYESTNPDIITNDGKVTKRTYDQTVTINCYLTYRGLERMFTKEVTVTKYSDSALVNLIREWVPTQVEAFQRGEIAVLPVTHPEFGGRIRWISQDSDVLVVEGHVLKKDVPQDLHLVSDVFFGSDDFRMTFYLENFTGGSTEEEILNAWLPLLLPTQILGSKNILQQEGEWLALKEQVRTNVGGVFNRIDGQVPDIIESLVGTTDESYIGKVASSERLNVPQSFLDEEFYPGYKMPNNLKILWIVVHESGMPGEGQDAELLNRVMHQKMINNEAESSWHYSVDAYEIYHHIPNHLPAWHASDGSTAGGGNRNGIGIEMCINQDGNYEGAMHNNAKLIAFLLTEYNMTVANVRRHYDFAPDKKQCPSYMIRTNRYNEFLDMINKEYIAIKLLKDATVEWTYDRPDLFEAGGNNLLYNKAVSEPTPVTIKLRVTKGNYTFEKEQILILGGPISE
;
A
#
# COMPACT_ATOMS: atom_id res chain seq x y z
N MET A 1 26.47 -72.29 46.66
CA MET A 1 27.23 -73.55 46.89
C MET A 1 26.99 -74.43 45.65
N LYS A 2 27.89 -74.50 44.67
CA LYS A 2 29.08 -75.38 44.55
C LYS A 2 28.86 -76.86 44.95
N ARG A 3 29.16 -77.74 43.97
CA ARG A 3 29.55 -79.17 43.97
C ARG A 3 28.44 -80.16 43.53
N PHE A 4 28.49 -80.82 42.36
CA PHE A 4 29.44 -81.81 41.76
C PHE A 4 29.61 -83.13 42.54
N LEU A 5 29.10 -84.24 41.97
CA LEU A 5 29.77 -85.54 41.68
C LEU A 5 28.71 -86.51 41.08
N PHE A 6 28.76 -87.07 39.86
CA PHE A 6 29.68 -87.95 39.09
C PHE A 6 29.50 -89.48 39.31
N ILE A 7 29.58 -90.22 38.19
CA ILE A 7 29.86 -91.67 37.95
C ILE A 7 28.65 -92.46 37.37
N CYS A 8 28.59 -92.66 36.03
CA CYS A 8 29.02 -93.83 35.19
C CYS A 8 28.11 -95.06 35.36
N MET A 9 27.62 -95.78 34.33
CA MET A 9 28.32 -96.34 33.16
C MET A 9 27.35 -96.61 31.98
N LEU A 10 27.89 -96.36 30.79
CA LEU A 10 27.84 -97.13 29.53
C LEU A 10 26.71 -98.15 29.24
N GLY A 11 26.05 -97.93 28.11
CA GLY A 11 25.49 -98.96 27.23
C GLY A 11 25.56 -98.50 25.78
N LEU A 12 26.58 -98.95 25.05
CA LEU A 12 26.84 -98.67 23.64
C LEU A 12 25.94 -99.57 22.78
N PHE A 13 25.12 -99.00 21.89
CA PHE A 13 24.70 -99.68 20.66
C PHE A 13 24.75 -98.69 19.50
N LEU A 14 25.70 -98.92 18.60
CA LEU A 14 25.71 -98.36 17.25
C LEU A 14 24.55 -98.95 16.45
N ILE A 15 23.69 -98.08 15.93
CA ILE A 15 23.01 -98.31 14.65
C ILE A 15 23.29 -97.08 13.79
N THR A 16 24.19 -97.25 12.82
CA THR A 16 24.36 -96.38 11.68
C THR A 16 23.12 -96.47 10.79
N GLY A 17 22.40 -95.37 10.64
CA GLY A 17 21.36 -95.18 9.63
C GLY A 17 21.37 -93.71 9.20
N CYS A 18 21.63 -93.47 7.92
CA CYS A 18 21.67 -92.16 7.27
C CYS A 18 20.53 -91.24 7.73
N THR A 19 20.86 -90.11 8.37
CA THR A 19 19.98 -88.96 8.34
C THR A 19 20.09 -88.35 6.94
N VAL A 20 19.10 -88.64 6.09
CA VAL A 20 18.89 -87.86 4.87
C VAL A 20 18.73 -86.41 5.32
N ASP A 21 19.60 -85.52 4.83
CA ASP A 21 19.47 -84.07 4.96
C ASP A 21 18.22 -83.61 4.17
N ASN A 22 17.05 -83.91 4.75
CA ASN A 22 15.72 -83.62 4.23
C ASN A 22 15.31 -82.16 4.51
N SER A 23 16.20 -81.35 5.11
CA SER A 23 15.87 -79.99 5.55
C SER A 23 15.52 -79.08 4.37
N LEU A 24 16.23 -79.19 3.24
CA LEU A 24 15.99 -78.36 2.05
C LEU A 24 14.62 -78.66 1.41
N GLN A 25 14.30 -79.94 1.20
CA GLN A 25 13.01 -80.34 0.60
C GLN A 25 11.85 -80.03 1.55
N GLN A 26 12.01 -80.29 2.85
CA GLN A 26 11.00 -80.02 3.86
C GLN A 26 10.66 -78.52 3.96
N GLU A 27 11.65 -77.65 3.86
CA GLU A 27 11.45 -76.19 3.86
C GLU A 27 10.72 -75.72 2.59
N VAL A 28 11.12 -76.21 1.41
CA VAL A 28 10.45 -75.90 0.15
C VAL A 28 9.01 -76.44 0.13
N ASP A 29 8.76 -77.61 0.71
CA ASP A 29 7.42 -78.21 0.79
C ASP A 29 6.48 -77.40 1.68
N GLN A 30 6.99 -76.84 2.78
CA GLN A 30 6.25 -75.97 3.70
C GLN A 30 5.99 -74.57 3.14
N LEU A 31 6.76 -74.14 2.13
CA LEU A 31 6.57 -72.85 1.50
C LEU A 31 5.23 -72.78 0.75
N SER A 32 4.49 -71.70 1.02
CA SER A 32 3.23 -71.40 0.33
C SER A 32 3.22 -69.94 -0.10
N ILE A 33 2.73 -69.70 -1.31
CA ILE A 33 2.38 -68.36 -1.80
C ILE A 33 0.85 -68.29 -1.83
N PRO A 34 0.24 -67.20 -1.32
CA PRO A 34 -1.21 -67.02 -1.38
C PRO A 34 -1.76 -67.13 -2.81
N GLU A 35 -2.99 -67.61 -2.97
CA GLU A 35 -3.67 -67.67 -4.28
C GLU A 35 -3.83 -66.28 -4.93
N THR A 36 -3.89 -65.24 -4.09
CA THR A 36 -3.87 -63.85 -4.54
C THR A 36 -2.89 -63.04 -3.70
N ILE A 37 -2.09 -62.22 -4.36
CA ILE A 37 -1.14 -61.29 -3.75
C ILE A 37 -1.52 -59.85 -4.10
N LYS A 38 -1.02 -58.89 -3.33
CA LYS A 38 -1.28 -57.45 -3.52
C LYS A 38 0.02 -56.72 -3.90
N PRO A 39 -0.07 -55.52 -4.51
CA PRO A 39 1.11 -54.69 -4.74
C PRO A 39 1.88 -54.46 -3.43
N GLY A 40 3.20 -54.59 -3.48
CA GLY A 40 4.10 -54.56 -2.34
C GLY A 40 4.27 -55.89 -1.60
N TYR A 41 3.70 -56.99 -2.09
CA TYR A 41 4.07 -58.34 -1.61
C TYR A 41 5.52 -58.64 -1.96
N PHE A 42 6.28 -59.18 -1.01
CA PHE A 42 7.63 -59.68 -1.23
C PHE A 42 7.60 -61.20 -1.19
N LEU A 43 8.34 -61.82 -2.10
CA LEU A 43 8.50 -63.27 -2.09
C LEU A 43 9.27 -63.70 -0.84
N PRO A 44 8.93 -64.84 -0.22
CA PRO A 44 9.61 -65.28 0.99
C PRO A 44 11.12 -65.45 0.79
N GLU A 45 11.88 -65.12 1.81
CA GLU A 45 13.30 -65.50 1.94
C GLU A 45 13.42 -66.75 2.81
N SER A 46 14.55 -67.45 2.72
CA SER A 46 14.81 -68.59 3.60
C SER A 46 15.18 -68.10 5.00
N GLU A 47 14.55 -68.69 6.02
CA GLU A 47 14.94 -68.46 7.42
C GLU A 47 16.24 -69.20 7.80
N ASN A 48 16.70 -70.10 6.92
CA ASN A 48 17.91 -70.87 7.09
C ASN A 48 19.06 -70.23 6.31
N SER A 49 20.07 -69.71 7.02
CA SER A 49 21.24 -69.06 6.43
C SER A 49 22.08 -69.96 5.50
N GLU A 50 21.88 -71.28 5.53
CA GLU A 50 22.55 -72.22 4.62
C GLU A 50 21.78 -72.44 3.30
N ILE A 51 20.56 -71.92 3.19
CA ILE A 51 19.67 -72.11 2.05
C ILE A 51 19.47 -70.76 1.34
N THR A 52 19.66 -70.75 0.02
CA THR A 52 19.46 -69.57 -0.82
C THR A 52 18.27 -69.78 -1.73
N PHE A 53 17.31 -68.87 -1.68
CA PHE A 53 16.18 -68.81 -2.61
C PHE A 53 16.50 -67.85 -3.75
N ALA A 54 16.36 -68.32 -4.99
CA ALA A 54 16.36 -67.50 -6.18
C ALA A 54 14.98 -67.58 -6.85
N TRP A 55 14.39 -66.42 -7.10
CA TRP A 55 13.04 -66.29 -7.62
C TRP A 55 13.05 -65.80 -9.06
N GLU A 56 12.30 -66.47 -9.92
CA GLU A 56 12.00 -66.03 -11.28
C GLU A 56 10.50 -65.76 -11.39
N VAL A 57 10.12 -64.57 -11.85
CA VAL A 57 8.72 -64.14 -11.97
C VAL A 57 8.39 -63.90 -13.43
N GLU A 58 7.27 -64.47 -13.88
CA GLU A 58 6.73 -64.26 -15.23
C GLU A 58 5.27 -63.77 -15.13
N PRO A 59 4.93 -62.61 -15.73
CA PRO A 59 5.83 -61.68 -16.43
C PRO A 59 6.81 -60.93 -15.51
N SER A 60 8.07 -60.80 -15.95
CA SER A 60 9.15 -60.19 -15.14
C SER A 60 8.94 -58.71 -14.81
N HIS A 61 8.20 -57.98 -15.64
CA HIS A 61 7.89 -56.56 -15.43
C HIS A 61 6.94 -56.30 -14.24
N LEU A 62 6.39 -57.36 -13.62
CA LEU A 62 5.54 -57.23 -12.43
C LEU A 62 6.32 -56.99 -11.13
N LEU A 63 7.63 -57.25 -11.12
CA LEU A 63 8.50 -56.99 -9.99
C LEU A 63 9.23 -55.64 -10.13
N GLY A 64 9.26 -54.88 -9.04
CA GLY A 64 10.09 -53.69 -8.91
C GLY A 64 11.54 -54.02 -8.59
N GLU A 65 12.42 -53.02 -8.70
CA GLU A 65 13.85 -53.15 -8.39
C GLU A 65 14.11 -53.49 -6.90
N ASP A 66 13.17 -53.16 -6.00
CA ASP A 66 13.23 -53.51 -4.59
C ASP A 66 12.88 -54.97 -4.30
N GLY A 67 12.44 -55.73 -5.31
CA GLY A 67 11.99 -57.13 -5.18
C GLY A 67 10.52 -57.27 -4.76
N GLY A 68 9.78 -56.17 -4.63
CA GLY A 68 8.34 -56.18 -4.35
C GLY A 68 7.50 -56.12 -5.64
N PHE A 69 6.30 -56.68 -5.62
CA PHE A 69 5.38 -56.59 -6.76
C PHE A 69 4.84 -55.16 -6.97
N LEU A 70 4.85 -54.67 -8.21
CA LEU A 70 4.34 -53.35 -8.62
C LEU A 70 2.81 -53.28 -8.60
N ALA A 71 2.25 -52.07 -8.66
CA ALA A 71 0.81 -51.84 -8.80
C ALA A 71 0.37 -51.77 -10.26
N PHE A 72 -0.79 -52.35 -10.56
CA PHE A 72 -1.40 -52.35 -11.90
C PHE A 72 -2.91 -52.11 -11.82
N GLU A 73 -3.51 -51.67 -12.93
CA GLU A 73 -4.95 -51.34 -13.03
C GLU A 73 -5.85 -52.58 -13.14
N THR A 74 -5.27 -53.71 -13.53
CA THR A 74 -5.99 -54.97 -13.74
C THR A 74 -5.33 -56.09 -12.95
N ASP A 75 -6.10 -57.14 -12.68
CA ASP A 75 -5.56 -58.38 -12.11
C ASP A 75 -4.59 -59.01 -13.11
N ASN A 76 -3.40 -59.37 -12.64
CA ASN A 76 -2.35 -59.98 -13.45
C ASN A 76 -2.06 -61.40 -12.95
N PRO A 77 -2.17 -62.44 -13.80
CA PRO A 77 -1.72 -63.76 -13.44
C PRO A 77 -0.19 -63.76 -13.33
N VAL A 78 0.33 -64.43 -12.30
CA VAL A 78 1.75 -64.48 -12.01
C VAL A 78 2.18 -65.93 -11.83
N THR A 79 3.20 -66.32 -12.58
CA THR A 79 3.93 -67.56 -12.32
C THR A 79 5.23 -67.22 -11.62
N VAL A 80 5.44 -67.80 -10.43
CA VAL A 80 6.66 -67.60 -9.64
C VAL A 80 7.37 -68.93 -9.52
N LYS A 81 8.61 -68.99 -10.00
CA LYS A 81 9.46 -70.18 -9.91
C LYS A 81 10.54 -69.96 -8.85
N LEU A 82 10.55 -70.81 -7.82
CA LEU A 82 11.61 -70.91 -6.84
C LEU A 82 12.70 -71.85 -7.33
N THR A 83 13.95 -71.43 -7.19
CA THR A 83 15.11 -72.32 -7.14
C THR A 83 15.76 -72.18 -5.76
N ALA A 84 15.54 -73.15 -4.88
CA ALA A 84 16.15 -73.20 -3.55
C ALA A 84 17.43 -74.04 -3.59
N SER A 85 18.51 -73.57 -2.96
CA SER A 85 19.81 -74.24 -2.99
C SER A 85 20.46 -74.35 -1.61
N LYS A 86 21.03 -75.52 -1.29
CA LYS A 86 21.87 -75.78 -0.10
C LYS A 86 23.16 -76.46 -0.56
N GLY A 87 24.27 -75.73 -0.63
CA GLY A 87 25.50 -76.23 -1.26
C GLY A 87 25.30 -76.55 -2.75
N LYS A 88 25.52 -77.81 -3.18
CA LYS A 88 25.32 -78.24 -4.59
C LYS A 88 23.92 -78.80 -4.89
N LYS A 89 23.05 -78.93 -3.88
CA LYS A 89 21.71 -79.49 -4.06
C LYS A 89 20.73 -78.36 -4.35
N THR A 90 19.86 -78.55 -5.34
CA THR A 90 18.81 -77.61 -5.71
C THR A 90 17.45 -78.29 -5.71
N VAL A 91 16.42 -77.56 -5.31
CA VAL A 91 15.01 -77.96 -5.40
C VAL A 91 14.26 -76.82 -6.09
N GLU A 92 13.43 -77.16 -7.07
CA GLU A 92 12.58 -76.19 -7.76
C GLU A 92 11.12 -76.38 -7.37
N LYS A 93 10.38 -75.27 -7.24
CA LYS A 93 8.93 -75.29 -7.00
C LYS A 93 8.29 -74.11 -7.72
N THR A 94 7.19 -74.38 -8.41
CA THR A 94 6.43 -73.34 -9.13
C THR A 94 5.14 -73.04 -8.39
N PHE A 95 4.83 -71.76 -8.26
CA PHE A 95 3.60 -71.24 -7.69
C PHE A 95 2.86 -70.44 -8.76
N ILE A 96 1.54 -70.56 -8.76
CA ILE A 96 0.65 -69.74 -9.58
C ILE A 96 -0.15 -68.90 -8.59
N THR A 97 -0.16 -67.59 -8.81
CA THR A 97 -0.93 -66.63 -8.02
C THR A 97 -1.49 -65.56 -8.95
N THR A 98 -2.38 -64.73 -8.43
CA THR A 98 -2.86 -63.54 -9.13
C THR A 98 -2.47 -62.31 -8.34
N LEU A 99 -1.70 -61.42 -8.96
CA LEU A 99 -1.49 -60.08 -8.46
C LEU A 99 -2.76 -59.27 -8.69
N LYS A 100 -3.44 -58.92 -7.59
CA LYS A 100 -4.66 -58.12 -7.66
C LYS A 100 -4.36 -56.70 -8.14
N ALA A 101 -5.29 -56.15 -8.94
CA ALA A 101 -5.32 -54.74 -9.27
C ALA A 101 -5.25 -53.87 -8.01
N VAL A 102 -4.67 -52.69 -8.14
CA VAL A 102 -4.65 -51.72 -7.04
C VAL A 102 -6.07 -51.30 -6.67
N ASP A 103 -6.31 -51.11 -5.38
CA ASP A 103 -7.53 -50.45 -4.90
C ASP A 103 -7.37 -48.93 -5.08
N GLU A 104 -8.09 -48.35 -6.04
CA GLU A 104 -8.04 -46.91 -6.36
C GLU A 104 -8.33 -46.00 -5.16
N SER A 105 -8.99 -46.51 -4.11
CA SER A 105 -9.20 -45.75 -2.87
C SER A 105 -7.88 -45.33 -2.21
N ILE A 106 -6.76 -46.01 -2.44
CA ILE A 106 -5.45 -45.61 -1.91
C ILE A 106 -5.02 -44.23 -2.41
N PHE A 107 -5.27 -43.91 -3.68
CA PHE A 107 -4.94 -42.63 -4.28
C PHE A 107 -5.90 -41.53 -3.83
N ILE A 108 -7.20 -41.85 -3.66
CA ILE A 108 -8.19 -40.91 -3.13
C ILE A 108 -7.85 -40.55 -1.68
N LEU A 109 -7.51 -41.54 -0.85
CA LEU A 109 -7.12 -41.31 0.56
C LEU A 109 -5.80 -40.54 0.67
N ALA A 110 -4.83 -40.85 -0.20
CA ALA A 110 -3.58 -40.07 -0.29
C ALA A 110 -3.86 -38.63 -0.72
N TRP A 111 -4.75 -38.42 -1.69
CA TRP A 111 -5.15 -37.08 -2.11
C TRP A 111 -5.84 -36.30 -0.98
N ASP A 112 -6.74 -36.93 -0.23
CA ASP A 112 -7.37 -36.31 0.95
C ASP A 112 -6.38 -36.01 2.08
N TYR A 113 -5.25 -36.72 2.14
CA TYR A 113 -4.14 -36.42 3.03
C TYR A 113 -3.32 -35.20 2.56
N TYR A 114 -2.97 -35.11 1.28
CA TYR A 114 -2.13 -34.02 0.76
C TYR A 114 -2.88 -32.72 0.50
N ARG A 115 -4.09 -32.79 -0.09
CA ARG A 115 -4.88 -31.64 -0.55
C ARG A 115 -5.09 -30.55 0.51
N PRO A 116 -5.43 -30.84 1.78
CA PRO A 116 -5.66 -29.80 2.77
C PRO A 116 -4.40 -29.01 3.13
N ASN A 117 -3.22 -29.61 2.92
CA ASN A 117 -1.93 -29.03 3.27
C ASN A 117 -1.33 -28.17 2.15
N ILE A 118 -2.00 -28.11 0.99
CA ILE A 118 -1.70 -27.17 -0.08
C ILE A 118 -2.68 -26.00 0.10
N SER A 119 -2.24 -24.81 0.49
CA SER A 119 -3.16 -23.68 0.64
C SER A 119 -3.77 -23.29 -0.72
N SER A 120 -5.06 -22.93 -0.76
CA SER A 120 -5.67 -22.32 -1.94
C SER A 120 -5.21 -20.88 -2.15
N THR A 121 -4.71 -20.23 -1.10
CA THR A 121 -4.22 -18.85 -1.12
C THR A 121 -2.80 -18.80 -0.57
N ILE A 122 -1.85 -18.36 -1.38
CA ILE A 122 -0.43 -18.33 -1.06
C ILE A 122 0.01 -16.87 -1.03
N THR A 123 0.49 -16.43 0.13
CA THR A 123 0.88 -15.02 0.35
C THR A 123 2.39 -14.80 0.39
N ARG A 124 3.16 -15.88 0.51
CA ARG A 124 4.62 -15.96 0.66
C ARG A 124 5.11 -17.35 0.24
N ASP A 125 6.43 -17.52 0.15
CA ASP A 125 7.06 -18.83 -0.05
C ASP A 125 6.49 -19.89 0.90
N THR A 126 6.23 -21.07 0.35
CA THR A 126 5.65 -22.20 1.06
C THR A 126 6.41 -23.48 0.73
N SER A 127 6.19 -24.53 1.52
CA SER A 127 6.73 -25.85 1.25
C SER A 127 5.59 -26.83 1.02
N PHE A 128 5.63 -27.58 -0.08
CA PHE A 128 4.66 -28.64 -0.33
C PHE A 128 4.97 -29.91 0.49
N PRO A 129 3.95 -30.64 0.99
CA PRO A 129 4.15 -31.79 1.86
C PRO A 129 4.79 -32.98 1.12
N GLN A 130 5.90 -33.52 1.63
CA GLN A 130 6.66 -34.60 0.98
C GLN A 130 6.53 -35.97 1.67
N THR A 131 5.93 -36.04 2.86
CA THR A 131 5.85 -37.29 3.64
C THR A 131 4.96 -38.32 2.94
N PRO A 132 5.44 -39.55 2.65
CA PRO A 132 4.63 -40.57 1.98
C PRO A 132 3.39 -41.00 2.80
N TYR A 133 2.24 -41.15 2.15
CA TYR A 133 1.01 -41.66 2.77
C TYR A 133 0.85 -43.14 2.47
N ARG A 134 1.07 -44.01 3.47
CA ARG A 134 0.90 -45.49 3.33
C ARG A 134 1.64 -46.07 2.11
N GLY A 135 2.85 -45.56 1.83
CA GLY A 135 3.67 -45.98 0.70
C GLY A 135 3.32 -45.30 -0.64
N VAL A 136 2.39 -44.34 -0.64
CA VAL A 136 2.16 -43.43 -1.75
C VAL A 136 3.09 -42.23 -1.62
N GLU A 137 3.96 -42.03 -2.61
CA GLU A 137 4.83 -40.86 -2.72
C GLU A 137 4.15 -39.76 -3.53
N VAL A 138 4.56 -38.51 -3.33
CA VAL A 138 4.01 -37.34 -4.05
C VAL A 138 5.11 -36.53 -4.73
N ARG A 139 4.82 -36.05 -5.94
CA ARG A 139 5.61 -35.05 -6.65
C ARG A 139 4.70 -33.91 -7.09
N TYR A 140 5.20 -32.68 -6.98
CA TYR A 140 4.48 -31.47 -7.37
C TYR A 140 5.06 -30.87 -8.65
N GLU A 141 4.17 -30.34 -9.47
CA GLU A 141 4.53 -29.61 -10.67
C GLU A 141 3.59 -28.42 -10.86
N SER A 142 4.15 -27.22 -10.83
CA SER A 142 3.40 -26.00 -11.12
C SER A 142 3.22 -25.87 -12.63
N THR A 143 2.00 -25.53 -13.07
CA THR A 143 1.77 -25.20 -14.48
C THR A 143 2.42 -23.88 -14.90
N ASN A 144 2.88 -23.07 -13.95
CA ASN A 144 3.64 -21.85 -14.21
C ASN A 144 4.71 -21.62 -13.12
N PRO A 145 5.93 -22.15 -13.30
CA PRO A 145 7.06 -21.98 -12.38
C PRO A 145 7.50 -20.53 -12.15
N ASP A 146 7.16 -19.59 -13.05
CA ASP A 146 7.47 -18.17 -12.86
C ASP A 146 6.59 -17.53 -11.77
N ILE A 147 5.42 -18.11 -11.46
CA ILE A 147 4.52 -17.68 -10.39
C ILE A 147 4.88 -18.37 -9.08
N ILE A 148 4.96 -19.70 -9.14
CA ILE A 148 5.34 -20.55 -8.01
C ILE A 148 6.12 -21.74 -8.53
N THR A 149 7.31 -21.97 -7.99
CA THR A 149 8.16 -23.10 -8.37
C THR A 149 7.64 -24.43 -7.81
N ASN A 150 8.19 -25.54 -8.29
CA ASN A 150 7.81 -26.89 -7.81
C ASN A 150 8.17 -27.13 -6.33
N ASP A 151 9.09 -26.34 -5.76
CA ASP A 151 9.44 -26.34 -4.33
C ASP A 151 8.68 -25.28 -3.52
N GLY A 152 7.82 -24.47 -4.15
CA GLY A 152 6.91 -23.54 -3.49
C GLY A 152 7.45 -22.12 -3.25
N LYS A 153 8.53 -21.72 -3.95
CA LYS A 153 9.00 -20.33 -3.98
C LYS A 153 8.11 -19.50 -4.89
N VAL A 154 7.77 -18.29 -4.46
CA VAL A 154 6.73 -17.47 -5.06
C VAL A 154 7.31 -16.18 -5.63
N THR A 155 6.90 -15.85 -6.86
CA THR A 155 7.14 -14.52 -7.45
C THR A 155 5.84 -13.75 -7.47
N LYS A 156 5.72 -12.74 -6.59
CA LYS A 156 4.50 -11.92 -6.50
C LYS A 156 4.48 -10.82 -7.57
N ARG A 157 3.28 -10.41 -7.96
CA ARG A 157 3.00 -9.27 -8.85
C ARG A 157 2.08 -8.26 -8.17
N THR A 158 1.73 -7.18 -8.88
CA THR A 158 0.79 -6.14 -8.44
C THR A 158 -0.68 -6.56 -8.58
N TYR A 159 -0.95 -7.75 -9.12
CA TYR A 159 -2.27 -8.36 -9.26
C TYR A 159 -2.23 -9.83 -8.82
N ASP A 160 -3.39 -10.37 -8.43
CA ASP A 160 -3.50 -11.78 -8.03
C ASP A 160 -3.27 -12.69 -9.23
N GLN A 161 -2.56 -13.80 -8.99
CA GLN A 161 -2.19 -14.74 -10.03
C GLN A 161 -2.70 -16.13 -9.66
N THR A 162 -3.40 -16.78 -10.58
CA THR A 162 -3.90 -18.14 -10.39
C THR A 162 -3.04 -19.13 -11.18
N VAL A 163 -2.67 -20.23 -10.54
CA VAL A 163 -1.86 -21.30 -11.12
C VAL A 163 -2.38 -22.65 -10.63
N THR A 164 -2.20 -23.71 -11.42
CA THR A 164 -2.58 -25.06 -11.03
C THR A 164 -1.35 -25.83 -10.59
N ILE A 165 -1.44 -26.51 -9.45
CA ILE A 165 -0.42 -27.45 -8.98
C ILE A 165 -0.89 -28.87 -9.33
N ASN A 166 -0.16 -29.52 -10.22
CA ASN A 166 -0.31 -30.94 -10.52
C ASN A 166 0.39 -31.75 -9.43
N CYS A 167 -0.33 -32.66 -8.80
CA CYS A 167 0.13 -33.54 -7.74
C CYS A 167 0.12 -34.97 -8.27
N TYR A 168 1.31 -35.51 -8.52
CA TYR A 168 1.51 -36.86 -9.00
C TYR A 168 1.71 -37.80 -7.82
N LEU A 169 0.76 -38.69 -7.59
CA LEU A 169 0.76 -39.68 -6.51
C LEU A 169 1.21 -41.02 -7.08
N THR A 170 2.33 -41.54 -6.57
CA THR A 170 2.91 -42.80 -7.04
C THR A 170 2.81 -43.86 -5.97
N TYR A 171 2.14 -44.97 -6.27
CA TYR A 171 2.08 -46.15 -5.42
C TYR A 171 2.65 -47.34 -6.17
N ARG A 172 3.79 -47.86 -5.72
CA ARG A 172 4.43 -49.07 -6.29
C ARG A 172 4.55 -49.00 -7.83
N GLY A 173 5.03 -47.86 -8.34
CA GLY A 173 5.27 -47.61 -9.77
C GLY A 173 4.05 -47.14 -10.58
N LEU A 174 2.83 -47.22 -10.04
CA LEU A 174 1.63 -46.70 -10.69
C LEU A 174 1.35 -45.26 -10.23
N GLU A 175 1.19 -44.35 -11.18
CA GLU A 175 0.98 -42.92 -10.92
C GLU A 175 -0.47 -42.47 -11.20
N ARG A 176 -0.98 -41.56 -10.36
CA ARG A 176 -2.23 -40.83 -10.55
C ARG A 176 -2.00 -39.34 -10.36
N MET A 177 -2.55 -38.53 -11.25
CA MET A 177 -2.45 -37.07 -11.17
C MET A 177 -3.74 -36.48 -10.59
N PHE A 178 -3.58 -35.64 -9.57
CA PHE A 178 -4.60 -34.77 -9.03
C PHE A 178 -4.19 -33.32 -9.26
N THR A 179 -5.14 -32.38 -9.25
CA THR A 179 -4.84 -30.96 -9.44
C THR A 179 -5.44 -30.14 -8.32
N LYS A 180 -4.77 -29.02 -8.02
CA LYS A 180 -5.31 -27.99 -7.16
C LYS A 180 -4.98 -26.61 -7.70
N GLU A 181 -6.01 -25.81 -7.89
CA GLU A 181 -5.86 -24.40 -8.18
C GLU A 181 -5.40 -23.66 -6.91
N VAL A 182 -4.38 -22.81 -7.07
CA VAL A 182 -3.87 -21.95 -6.02
C VAL A 182 -3.78 -20.52 -6.54
N THR A 183 -4.12 -19.57 -5.69
CA THR A 183 -3.98 -18.13 -5.95
C THR A 183 -2.78 -17.60 -5.18
N VAL A 184 -1.76 -17.16 -5.89
CA VAL A 184 -0.70 -16.31 -5.34
C VAL A 184 -1.27 -14.89 -5.27
N THR A 185 -1.33 -14.32 -4.07
CA THR A 185 -1.87 -12.97 -3.90
C THR A 185 -0.90 -11.92 -4.44
N LYS A 186 -1.43 -10.77 -4.84
CA LYS A 186 -0.62 -9.58 -5.10
C LYS A 186 0.20 -9.19 -3.88
N TYR A 187 1.21 -8.34 -4.08
CA TYR A 187 1.87 -7.67 -2.96
C TYR A 187 0.83 -6.94 -2.09
N SER A 188 1.01 -7.00 -0.77
CA SER A 188 0.27 -6.12 0.14
C SER A 188 0.77 -4.69 -0.03
N ASP A 189 -0.09 -3.70 0.25
CA ASP A 189 0.27 -2.28 0.18
C ASP A 189 1.54 -1.99 0.98
N SER A 190 1.64 -2.53 2.21
CA SER A 190 2.84 -2.37 3.05
C SER A 190 4.12 -3.00 2.46
N ALA A 191 4.00 -4.05 1.65
CA ALA A 191 5.17 -4.65 0.98
C ALA A 191 5.62 -3.79 -0.20
N LEU A 192 4.69 -3.23 -0.97
CA LEU A 192 4.99 -2.29 -2.06
C LEU A 192 5.60 -1.01 -1.50
N VAL A 193 5.07 -0.49 -0.39
CA VAL A 193 5.63 0.64 0.34
C VAL A 193 7.10 0.40 0.72
N ASN A 194 7.47 -0.77 1.24
CA ASN A 194 8.85 -1.06 1.60
C ASN A 194 9.77 -1.13 0.37
N LEU A 195 9.32 -1.73 -0.73
CA LEU A 195 10.07 -1.76 -1.99
C LEU A 195 10.33 -0.35 -2.53
N ILE A 196 9.30 0.52 -2.51
CA ILE A 196 9.45 1.92 -2.92
C ILE A 196 10.35 2.68 -1.94
N ARG A 197 10.25 2.42 -0.63
CA ARG A 197 11.10 3.06 0.41
C ARG A 197 12.59 2.77 0.21
N GLU A 198 12.93 1.55 -0.20
CA GLU A 198 14.32 1.19 -0.52
C GLU A 198 14.78 1.81 -1.85
N TRP A 199 13.87 1.99 -2.80
CA TRP A 199 14.17 2.54 -4.12
C TRP A 199 14.38 4.06 -4.13
N VAL A 200 13.53 4.84 -3.45
CA VAL A 200 13.54 6.32 -3.50
C VAL A 200 14.92 6.93 -3.20
N PRO A 201 15.68 6.51 -2.16
CA PRO A 201 17.02 7.04 -1.91
C PRO A 201 17.98 6.90 -3.10
N THR A 202 17.90 5.79 -3.83
CA THR A 202 18.76 5.56 -5.01
C THR A 202 18.51 6.58 -6.12
N GLN A 203 17.27 7.07 -6.21
CA GLN A 203 16.86 8.07 -7.20
C GLN A 203 17.33 9.46 -6.80
N VAL A 204 17.29 9.79 -5.50
CA VAL A 204 17.84 11.03 -4.97
C VAL A 204 19.35 11.09 -5.19
N GLU A 205 20.07 9.99 -4.95
CA GLU A 205 21.50 9.92 -5.23
C GLU A 205 21.81 10.08 -6.73
N ALA A 206 21.06 9.40 -7.60
CA ALA A 206 21.19 9.55 -9.04
C ALA A 206 20.93 11.00 -9.49
N PHE A 207 19.93 11.66 -8.89
CA PHE A 207 19.61 13.06 -9.13
C PHE A 207 20.74 13.98 -8.68
N GLN A 208 21.30 13.77 -7.49
CA GLN A 208 22.45 14.54 -6.98
C GLN A 208 23.69 14.37 -7.85
N ARG A 209 23.93 13.17 -8.40
CA ARG A 209 25.02 12.89 -9.35
C ARG A 209 24.75 13.43 -10.77
N GLY A 210 23.55 13.92 -11.04
CA GLY A 210 23.13 14.40 -12.36
C GLY A 210 22.88 13.29 -13.38
N GLU A 211 22.70 12.04 -12.92
CA GLU A 211 22.34 10.90 -13.78
C GLU A 211 20.89 10.98 -14.27
N ILE A 212 20.01 11.58 -13.45
CA ILE A 212 18.65 11.94 -13.81
C ILE A 212 18.42 13.44 -13.60
N ALA A 213 17.64 14.06 -14.48
CA ALA A 213 17.34 15.49 -14.42
C ALA A 213 16.04 15.82 -13.65
N VAL A 214 15.21 14.81 -13.40
CA VAL A 214 13.88 14.93 -12.79
C VAL A 214 13.70 13.78 -11.82
N LEU A 215 13.24 14.07 -10.60
CA LEU A 215 12.93 13.05 -9.60
C LEU A 215 11.66 12.29 -10.01
N PRO A 216 11.58 10.97 -9.79
CA PRO A 216 10.42 10.20 -10.19
C PRO A 216 9.20 10.51 -9.32
N VAL A 217 8.03 10.63 -9.93
CA VAL A 217 6.74 10.82 -9.24
C VAL A 217 5.93 9.54 -9.06
N THR A 218 6.45 8.41 -9.56
CA THR A 218 5.85 7.08 -9.42
C THR A 218 6.94 6.01 -9.59
N HIS A 219 6.76 4.83 -8.99
CA HIS A 219 7.67 3.70 -9.22
C HIS A 219 7.31 3.03 -10.56
N PRO A 220 8.28 2.76 -11.46
CA PRO A 220 7.99 2.26 -12.81
C PRO A 220 7.30 0.88 -12.83
N GLU A 221 7.69 -0.04 -11.94
CA GLU A 221 7.08 -1.37 -11.85
C GLU A 221 5.84 -1.44 -10.93
N PHE A 222 5.91 -0.78 -9.77
CA PHE A 222 4.92 -0.94 -8.70
C PHE A 222 3.85 0.14 -8.69
N GLY A 223 4.06 1.27 -9.37
CA GLY A 223 3.18 2.43 -9.32
C GLY A 223 3.36 3.23 -8.03
N GLY A 224 2.25 3.63 -7.41
CA GLY A 224 2.25 4.56 -6.28
C GLY A 224 2.52 5.99 -6.70
N ARG A 225 2.22 6.94 -5.81
CA ARG A 225 2.48 8.37 -6.04
C ARG A 225 3.60 8.83 -5.13
N ILE A 226 4.57 9.54 -5.69
CA ILE A 226 5.68 10.17 -4.97
C ILE A 226 5.54 11.67 -5.14
N ARG A 227 5.29 12.38 -4.05
CA ARG A 227 5.23 13.82 -3.99
C ARG A 227 6.52 14.36 -3.39
N TRP A 228 7.19 15.21 -4.15
CA TRP A 228 8.40 15.90 -3.71
C TRP A 228 8.06 17.30 -3.25
N ILE A 229 8.60 17.67 -2.08
CA ILE A 229 8.41 18.98 -1.47
C ILE A 229 9.79 19.51 -1.08
N SER A 230 10.09 20.76 -1.42
CA SER A 230 11.24 21.46 -0.84
C SER A 230 10.88 22.01 0.53
N GLN A 231 11.74 21.80 1.51
CA GLN A 231 11.66 22.53 2.80
C GLN A 231 12.31 23.91 2.71
N ASP A 232 13.09 24.17 1.65
CA ASP A 232 13.72 25.44 1.37
C ASP A 232 12.75 26.32 0.57
N SER A 233 12.37 27.46 1.15
CA SER A 233 11.34 28.35 0.59
C SER A 233 11.74 28.97 -0.74
N ASP A 234 13.02 29.07 -1.05
CA ASP A 234 13.49 29.61 -2.32
C ASP A 234 13.56 28.56 -3.44
N VAL A 235 13.37 27.27 -3.13
CA VAL A 235 13.42 26.18 -4.11
C VAL A 235 12.02 25.66 -4.42
N LEU A 236 11.66 25.69 -5.70
CA LEU A 236 10.39 25.13 -6.18
C LEU A 236 10.58 23.71 -6.68
N VAL A 237 9.61 22.85 -6.36
CA VAL A 237 9.56 21.48 -6.85
C VAL A 237 8.20 21.22 -7.48
N VAL A 238 8.21 20.76 -8.73
CA VAL A 238 6.99 20.52 -9.52
C VAL A 238 7.14 19.23 -10.32
N GLU A 239 6.30 18.23 -10.05
CA GLU A 239 6.36 16.93 -10.76
C GLU A 239 7.77 16.34 -10.82
N GLY A 240 8.54 16.49 -9.73
CA GLY A 240 9.93 16.02 -9.63
C GLY A 240 10.97 16.93 -10.30
N HIS A 241 10.55 17.96 -11.02
CA HIS A 241 11.43 19.03 -11.48
C HIS A 241 11.76 19.94 -10.29
N VAL A 242 13.04 20.04 -9.95
CA VAL A 242 13.54 20.97 -8.93
C VAL A 242 14.11 22.19 -9.65
N LEU A 243 13.66 23.40 -9.31
CA LEU A 243 14.13 24.62 -9.96
C LEU A 243 15.63 24.80 -9.74
N LYS A 244 16.37 24.86 -10.83
CA LYS A 244 17.82 25.07 -10.83
C LYS A 244 18.16 26.43 -10.22
N LYS A 245 19.25 26.45 -9.45
CA LYS A 245 19.84 27.66 -8.87
C LYS A 245 21.11 28.05 -9.61
N ASP A 246 21.33 29.35 -9.72
CA ASP A 246 22.52 29.90 -10.40
C ASP A 246 23.81 29.66 -9.60
N VAL A 247 23.68 29.43 -8.30
CA VAL A 247 24.79 29.13 -7.38
C VAL A 247 24.57 27.78 -6.70
N PRO A 248 25.64 26.99 -6.46
CA PRO A 248 25.56 25.80 -5.63
C PRO A 248 24.99 26.16 -4.24
N GLN A 249 23.97 25.44 -3.80
CA GLN A 249 23.41 25.58 -2.46
C GLN A 249 22.96 24.23 -1.94
N ASP A 250 22.92 24.08 -0.62
CA ASP A 250 22.33 22.88 -0.03
C ASP A 250 20.83 22.85 -0.29
N LEU A 251 20.30 21.64 -0.40
CA LEU A 251 18.89 21.40 -0.71
C LEU A 251 18.30 20.34 0.24
N HIS A 252 17.17 20.69 0.86
CA HIS A 252 16.39 19.85 1.74
C HIS A 252 15.09 19.43 1.05
N LEU A 253 15.00 18.15 0.69
CA LEU A 253 13.84 17.57 0.05
C LEU A 253 13.10 16.63 0.99
N VAL A 254 11.78 16.67 0.90
CA VAL A 254 10.89 15.70 1.50
C VAL A 254 10.18 14.93 0.40
N SER A 255 10.15 13.61 0.53
CA SER A 255 9.34 12.71 -0.29
C SER A 255 8.20 12.17 0.54
N ASP A 256 6.97 12.48 0.14
CA ASP A 256 5.77 11.76 0.59
C ASP A 256 5.42 10.70 -0.44
N VAL A 257 5.38 9.44 -0.03
CA VAL A 257 5.01 8.32 -0.88
C VAL A 257 3.65 7.78 -0.45
N PHE A 258 2.74 7.64 -1.40
CA PHE A 258 1.38 7.15 -1.19
C PHE A 258 1.17 5.86 -1.99
N PHE A 259 0.73 4.81 -1.30
CA PHE A 259 0.38 3.53 -1.92
C PHE A 259 -0.83 2.88 -1.24
N GLY A 260 -1.97 2.86 -1.93
CA GLY A 260 -3.21 2.35 -1.35
C GLY A 260 -3.60 3.15 -0.12
N SER A 261 -3.76 2.48 1.02
CA SER A 261 -4.02 3.13 2.31
C SER A 261 -2.77 3.47 3.13
N ASP A 262 -1.59 3.04 2.70
CA ASP A 262 -0.34 3.27 3.41
C ASP A 262 0.43 4.45 2.80
N ASP A 263 1.05 5.27 3.65
CA ASP A 263 1.95 6.34 3.24
C ASP A 263 3.22 6.37 4.09
N PHE A 264 4.29 6.98 3.56
CA PHE A 264 5.48 7.27 4.35
C PHE A 264 6.20 8.51 3.85
N ARG A 265 6.89 9.16 4.79
CA ARG A 265 7.70 10.35 4.53
C ARG A 265 9.18 10.04 4.68
N MET A 266 10.00 10.57 3.78
CA MET A 266 11.47 10.58 3.88
C MET A 266 12.01 11.99 3.68
N THR A 267 13.10 12.31 4.34
CA THR A 267 13.81 13.60 4.23
C THR A 267 15.21 13.35 3.69
N PHE A 268 15.65 14.20 2.76
CA PHE A 268 16.92 14.10 2.06
C PHE A 268 17.66 15.43 2.14
N TYR A 269 18.98 15.35 2.29
CA TYR A 269 19.89 16.49 2.31
C TYR A 269 20.90 16.32 1.18
N LEU A 270 20.89 17.25 0.23
CA LEU A 270 21.78 17.27 -0.92
C LEU A 270 22.74 18.46 -0.75
N GLU A 271 24.00 18.16 -0.50
CA GLU A 271 25.06 19.17 -0.37
C GLU A 271 25.44 19.77 -1.72
N ASN A 272 25.69 21.09 -1.75
CA ASN A 272 26.18 21.81 -2.94
C ASN A 272 25.41 21.50 -4.23
N PHE A 273 24.09 21.40 -4.14
CA PHE A 273 23.24 21.10 -5.28
C PHE A 273 23.32 22.20 -6.34
N THR A 274 23.67 21.81 -7.57
CA THR A 274 23.73 22.69 -8.77
C THR A 274 22.83 22.22 -9.90
N GLY A 275 22.14 21.10 -9.70
CA GLY A 275 21.29 20.45 -10.69
C GLY A 275 19.90 21.07 -10.80
N GLY A 276 19.00 20.38 -11.49
CA GLY A 276 17.60 20.77 -11.61
C GLY A 276 17.22 21.28 -12.98
N SER A 277 15.95 21.70 -13.08
CA SER A 277 15.30 22.16 -14.30
C SER A 277 15.32 23.67 -14.41
N THR A 278 15.41 24.17 -15.64
CA THR A 278 15.19 25.57 -15.96
C THR A 278 13.75 25.99 -15.63
N GLU A 279 13.52 27.30 -15.49
CA GLU A 279 12.16 27.82 -15.28
C GLU A 279 11.22 27.42 -16.43
N GLU A 280 11.71 27.45 -17.68
CA GLU A 280 10.94 27.04 -18.86
C GLU A 280 10.54 25.56 -18.81
N GLU A 281 11.45 24.65 -18.43
CA GLU A 281 11.12 23.23 -18.25
C GLU A 281 10.07 23.02 -17.16
N ILE A 282 10.14 23.76 -16.06
CA ILE A 282 9.13 23.70 -15.00
C ILE A 282 7.79 24.23 -15.49
N LEU A 283 7.76 25.37 -16.19
CA LEU A 283 6.52 25.91 -16.76
C LEU A 283 5.87 24.91 -17.73
N ASN A 284 6.69 24.27 -18.59
CA ASN A 284 6.23 23.25 -19.53
C ASN A 284 5.68 21.99 -18.84
N ALA A 285 6.26 21.59 -17.71
CA ALA A 285 5.76 20.47 -16.91
C ALA A 285 4.49 20.82 -16.13
N TRP A 286 4.40 22.04 -15.60
CA TRP A 286 3.38 22.44 -14.63
C TRP A 286 2.09 22.97 -15.27
N LEU A 287 2.18 23.89 -16.24
CA LEU A 287 1.01 24.55 -16.82
C LEU A 287 -0.03 23.59 -17.42
N PRO A 288 0.35 22.47 -18.07
CA PRO A 288 -0.62 21.46 -18.50
C PRO A 288 -1.46 20.87 -17.37
N LEU A 289 -0.95 20.81 -16.14
CA LEU A 289 -1.64 20.23 -14.98
C LEU A 289 -2.72 21.15 -14.40
N LEU A 290 -2.74 22.41 -14.82
CA LEU A 290 -3.77 23.37 -14.42
C LEU A 290 -5.08 23.19 -15.20
N LEU A 291 -5.07 22.42 -16.29
CA LEU A 291 -6.21 22.19 -17.17
C LEU A 291 -6.97 20.91 -16.76
N PRO A 292 -8.09 21.02 -16.01
CA PRO A 292 -8.86 19.85 -15.61
C PRO A 292 -9.58 19.20 -16.81
N THR A 293 -9.69 17.88 -16.78
CA THR A 293 -10.56 17.11 -17.70
C THR A 293 -11.98 16.91 -17.14
N GLN A 294 -12.11 17.00 -15.81
CA GLN A 294 -13.37 16.92 -15.06
C GLN A 294 -13.29 17.82 -13.81
N ILE A 295 -14.44 18.31 -13.37
CA ILE A 295 -14.60 18.99 -12.08
C ILE A 295 -15.80 18.39 -11.37
N LEU A 296 -15.66 18.12 -10.07
CA LEU A 296 -16.69 17.50 -9.25
C LEU A 296 -16.95 18.38 -8.03
N GLY A 297 -18.23 18.57 -7.72
CA GLY A 297 -18.68 19.17 -6.47
C GLY A 297 -18.73 18.17 -5.34
N SER A 298 -19.20 18.64 -4.19
CA SER A 298 -19.51 17.79 -3.04
C SER A 298 -20.85 18.15 -2.42
N LYS A 299 -21.56 17.15 -1.93
CA LYS A 299 -22.73 17.31 -1.06
C LYS A 299 -22.44 16.68 0.30
N ASN A 300 -22.52 17.51 1.34
CA ASN A 300 -22.34 17.08 2.73
C ASN A 300 -23.68 16.59 3.29
N ILE A 301 -23.76 15.32 3.65
CA ILE A 301 -24.93 14.74 4.32
C ILE A 301 -24.62 14.74 5.82
N LEU A 302 -25.49 15.38 6.61
CA LEU A 302 -25.28 15.52 8.06
C LEU A 302 -26.11 14.49 8.84
N GLN A 303 -25.69 14.23 10.07
CA GLN A 303 -26.44 13.50 11.07
C GLN A 303 -26.37 14.20 12.43
N GLN A 304 -27.37 13.95 13.27
CA GLN A 304 -27.38 14.41 14.65
C GLN A 304 -26.49 13.51 15.51
N GLU A 305 -25.55 14.10 16.25
CA GLU A 305 -24.69 13.45 17.23
C GLU A 305 -24.80 14.19 18.58
N GLY A 306 -25.69 13.70 19.45
CA GLY A 306 -26.05 14.41 20.67
C GLY A 306 -26.71 15.74 20.35
N GLU A 307 -26.16 16.85 20.85
CA GLU A 307 -26.64 18.21 20.57
C GLU A 307 -26.04 18.82 19.28
N TRP A 308 -25.13 18.11 18.60
CA TRP A 308 -24.39 18.63 17.46
C TRP A 308 -24.83 18.03 16.13
N LEU A 309 -24.64 18.79 15.04
CA LEU A 309 -24.72 18.29 13.68
C LEU A 309 -23.30 17.94 13.20
N ALA A 310 -23.09 16.68 12.84
CA ALA A 310 -21.82 16.19 12.31
C ALA A 310 -21.99 15.73 10.87
N LEU A 311 -20.89 15.71 10.10
CA LEU A 311 -20.88 15.03 8.80
C LEU A 311 -21.25 13.56 9.03
N LYS A 312 -22.11 12.99 8.20
CA LYS A 312 -22.30 11.54 8.11
C LYS A 312 -21.43 10.98 7.00
N GLU A 313 -21.58 11.57 5.83
CA GLU A 313 -20.88 11.22 4.59
C GLU A 313 -20.82 12.44 3.68
N GLN A 314 -19.78 12.51 2.85
CA GLN A 314 -19.67 13.48 1.77
C GLN A 314 -19.75 12.72 0.45
N VAL A 315 -20.65 13.15 -0.43
CA VAL A 315 -20.88 12.51 -1.73
C VAL A 315 -20.39 13.45 -2.82
N ARG A 316 -19.57 12.94 -3.75
CA ARG A 316 -19.15 13.71 -4.94
C ARG A 316 -20.35 13.96 -5.85
N THR A 317 -20.42 15.15 -6.45
CA THR A 317 -21.53 15.55 -7.32
C THR A 317 -21.03 16.10 -8.64
N ASN A 318 -21.89 16.07 -9.66
CA ASN A 318 -21.63 16.71 -10.95
C ASN A 318 -22.07 18.19 -11.00
N VAL A 319 -22.30 18.81 -9.84
CA VAL A 319 -22.80 20.18 -9.70
C VAL A 319 -22.00 20.83 -8.58
N GLY A 320 -21.63 22.10 -8.75
CA GLY A 320 -20.82 22.83 -7.77
C GLY A 320 -19.34 22.47 -7.80
N GLY A 321 -18.88 21.71 -8.80
CA GLY A 321 -17.46 21.49 -9.05
C GLY A 321 -16.78 22.78 -9.47
N VAL A 322 -15.50 22.91 -9.12
CA VAL A 322 -14.76 24.17 -9.22
C VAL A 322 -13.84 24.16 -10.43
N PHE A 323 -14.10 25.07 -11.37
CA PHE A 323 -13.10 25.49 -12.33
C PHE A 323 -12.29 26.65 -11.71
N ASN A 324 -11.14 26.31 -11.13
CA ASN A 324 -10.22 27.28 -10.53
C ASN A 324 -9.29 27.88 -11.61
N ARG A 325 -9.49 29.16 -11.92
CA ARG A 325 -8.68 29.91 -12.88
C ARG A 325 -7.42 30.46 -12.19
N ILE A 326 -6.45 29.57 -11.97
CA ILE A 326 -5.18 29.90 -11.29
C ILE A 326 -4.40 30.93 -12.11
N ASP A 327 -4.02 32.03 -11.47
CA ASP A 327 -3.33 33.18 -12.10
C ASP A 327 -2.17 33.76 -11.26
N GLY A 328 -1.94 33.22 -10.05
CA GLY A 328 -0.89 33.68 -9.14
C GLY A 328 -1.20 35.01 -8.45
N GLN A 329 -2.43 35.52 -8.53
CA GLN A 329 -2.84 36.73 -7.83
C GLN A 329 -3.15 36.47 -6.36
N VAL A 330 -2.96 37.50 -5.54
CA VAL A 330 -3.40 37.49 -4.13
C VAL A 330 -4.93 37.43 -4.10
N PRO A 331 -5.54 36.57 -3.25
CA PRO A 331 -6.99 36.54 -3.13
C PRO A 331 -7.52 37.85 -2.53
N ASP A 332 -8.76 38.19 -2.85
CA ASP A 332 -9.50 39.28 -2.21
C ASP A 332 -9.74 38.93 -0.74
N ILE A 333 -9.22 39.78 0.15
CA ILE A 333 -9.34 39.62 1.61
C ILE A 333 -10.06 40.85 2.16
N ILE A 334 -11.15 40.60 2.88
CA ILE A 334 -11.91 41.63 3.58
C ILE A 334 -11.27 41.83 4.96
N GLU A 335 -10.57 42.95 5.13
CA GLU A 335 -9.99 43.35 6.40
C GLU A 335 -11.10 43.77 7.39
N SER A 336 -11.31 42.94 8.41
CA SER A 336 -12.31 43.17 9.47
C SER A 336 -11.66 43.02 10.85
N LEU A 337 -10.51 43.68 11.02
CA LEU A 337 -9.68 43.55 12.20
C LEU A 337 -10.40 43.99 13.48
N VAL A 338 -10.51 43.09 14.44
CA VAL A 338 -11.02 43.34 15.79
C VAL A 338 -10.08 44.27 16.56
N GLY A 339 -10.63 45.15 17.40
CA GLY A 339 -9.84 46.04 18.27
C GLY A 339 -9.18 47.24 17.57
N THR A 340 -9.47 47.49 16.29
CA THR A 340 -8.94 48.65 15.54
C THR A 340 -9.47 50.01 16.01
N THR A 341 -10.62 50.03 16.68
CA THR A 341 -11.24 51.24 17.23
C THR A 341 -10.96 51.43 18.74
N ASP A 342 -10.60 50.36 19.44
CA ASP A 342 -10.21 50.37 20.85
C ASP A 342 -9.32 49.15 21.16
N GLU A 343 -8.03 49.42 21.36
CA GLU A 343 -7.02 48.39 21.63
C GLU A 343 -7.24 47.66 22.96
N SER A 344 -8.06 48.18 23.88
CA SER A 344 -8.35 47.49 25.14
C SER A 344 -9.07 46.14 24.93
N TYR A 345 -9.65 45.94 23.75
CA TYR A 345 -10.35 44.72 23.40
C TYR A 345 -9.48 43.66 22.73
N ILE A 346 -8.31 44.01 22.17
CA ILE A 346 -7.47 43.03 21.46
C ILE A 346 -6.96 41.93 22.40
N GLY A 347 -6.67 42.29 23.65
CA GLY A 347 -6.23 41.36 24.69
C GLY A 347 -7.27 40.30 25.07
N LYS A 348 -8.53 40.45 24.62
CA LYS A 348 -9.60 39.47 24.83
C LYS A 348 -9.63 38.37 23.78
N VAL A 349 -8.95 38.55 22.65
CA VAL A 349 -8.96 37.59 21.52
C VAL A 349 -7.55 37.28 21.04
N ALA A 350 -6.54 38.00 21.52
CA ALA A 350 -5.15 37.77 21.21
C ALA A 350 -4.29 38.02 22.45
N SER A 351 -3.06 37.50 22.45
CA SER A 351 -2.06 37.88 23.45
C SER A 351 -0.99 38.80 22.87
N SER A 352 -0.14 39.38 23.72
CA SER A 352 0.69 40.54 23.35
C SER A 352 1.81 40.28 22.34
N GLU A 353 2.43 39.10 22.33
CA GLU A 353 3.53 38.80 21.41
C GLU A 353 3.68 37.31 21.09
N ARG A 354 4.16 36.98 19.90
CA ARG A 354 4.55 35.61 19.53
C ARG A 354 5.83 35.19 20.26
N LEU A 355 5.88 33.92 20.69
CA LEU A 355 7.03 33.41 21.45
C LEU A 355 8.23 33.12 20.55
N ASN A 356 9.43 33.25 21.10
CA ASN A 356 10.64 32.77 20.42
C ASN A 356 10.62 31.24 20.36
N VAL A 357 10.83 30.69 19.16
CA VAL A 357 10.94 29.25 18.95
C VAL A 357 12.42 28.84 19.16
N PRO A 358 12.72 27.87 20.05
CA PRO A 358 14.10 27.40 20.23
C PRO A 358 14.68 26.79 18.94
N GLN A 359 15.96 27.01 18.67
CA GLN A 359 16.63 26.41 17.51
C GLN A 359 16.54 24.87 17.52
N SER A 360 16.61 24.24 18.70
CA SER A 360 16.45 22.78 18.82
C SER A 360 15.08 22.28 18.36
N PHE A 361 14.01 23.07 18.58
CA PHE A 361 12.68 22.73 18.09
C PHE A 361 12.63 22.82 16.56
N LEU A 362 13.21 23.88 15.99
CA LEU A 362 13.29 24.05 14.54
C LEU A 362 14.09 22.91 13.87
N ASP A 363 15.21 22.51 14.48
CA ASP A 363 16.06 21.45 13.98
C ASP A 363 15.37 20.08 14.01
N GLU A 364 14.60 19.80 15.06
CA GLU A 364 13.83 18.56 15.22
C GLU A 364 12.65 18.48 14.26
N GLU A 365 11.94 19.59 14.08
CA GLU A 365 10.69 19.62 13.32
C GLU A 365 10.91 19.73 11.80
N PHE A 366 12.02 20.32 11.38
CA PHE A 366 12.38 20.48 9.96
C PHE A 366 13.68 19.72 9.66
N TYR A 367 14.81 20.41 9.79
CA TYR A 367 16.14 19.86 9.55
C TYR A 367 17.19 20.61 10.39
N PRO A 368 18.31 19.96 10.75
CA PRO A 368 19.38 20.62 11.47
C PRO A 368 19.86 21.91 10.80
N GLY A 369 19.75 23.04 11.49
CA GLY A 369 20.13 24.35 11.00
C GLY A 369 18.99 25.19 10.44
N TYR A 370 17.75 24.67 10.35
CA TYR A 370 16.58 25.41 9.86
C TYR A 370 16.41 26.75 10.59
N LYS A 371 16.19 27.83 9.85
CA LYS A 371 16.05 29.17 10.43
C LYS A 371 14.58 29.56 10.49
N MET A 372 14.23 30.30 11.56
CA MET A 372 12.91 30.92 11.66
C MET A 372 12.65 31.71 10.37
N PRO A 373 11.57 31.41 9.63
CA PRO A 373 11.41 31.88 8.25
C PRO A 373 11.16 33.40 8.17
N ASN A 374 10.66 34.01 9.25
CA ASN A 374 10.33 35.43 9.33
C ASN A 374 10.59 36.01 10.73
N ASN A 375 10.67 37.35 10.80
CA ASN A 375 10.92 38.10 12.04
C ASN A 375 9.69 38.18 12.97
N LEU A 376 8.49 37.91 12.47
CA LEU A 376 7.26 37.88 13.25
C LEU A 376 7.09 36.60 14.05
N LYS A 377 7.99 35.62 13.90
CA LYS A 377 7.95 34.33 14.60
C LYS A 377 6.68 33.54 14.25
N ILE A 378 6.18 33.68 13.03
CA ILE A 378 5.11 32.84 12.48
C ILE A 378 5.77 31.59 11.90
N LEU A 379 5.48 30.43 12.46
CA LEU A 379 6.03 29.14 12.02
C LEU A 379 4.99 28.27 11.32
N TRP A 380 3.70 28.49 11.61
CA TRP A 380 2.63 27.61 11.16
C TRP A 380 1.49 28.36 10.51
N ILE A 381 0.88 27.73 9.51
CA ILE A 381 -0.50 27.98 9.12
C ILE A 381 -1.34 26.82 9.64
N VAL A 382 -2.31 27.11 10.51
CA VAL A 382 -3.12 26.10 11.20
C VAL A 382 -4.51 26.05 10.59
N VAL A 383 -4.80 24.95 9.91
CA VAL A 383 -6.06 24.71 9.19
C VAL A 383 -7.11 24.19 10.16
N HIS A 384 -8.28 24.84 10.16
CA HIS A 384 -9.48 24.44 10.88
C HIS A 384 -10.68 24.35 9.93
N GLU A 385 -11.71 23.70 10.42
CA GLU A 385 -13.07 23.83 9.88
C GLU A 385 -14.00 24.29 10.99
N SER A 386 -14.95 25.17 10.65
CA SER A 386 -15.73 25.93 11.61
C SER A 386 -16.54 25.08 12.60
N GLY A 387 -16.83 23.82 12.26
CA GLY A 387 -17.74 22.98 13.02
C GLY A 387 -19.19 23.50 13.01
N MET A 388 -19.51 24.42 12.09
CA MET A 388 -20.79 25.08 11.94
C MET A 388 -21.39 24.75 10.57
N PRO A 389 -22.12 23.62 10.43
CA PRO A 389 -22.59 23.13 9.14
C PRO A 389 -24.01 23.59 8.77
N GLY A 390 -24.71 24.31 9.64
CA GLY A 390 -26.05 24.83 9.38
C GLY A 390 -26.08 25.88 8.28
N GLU A 391 -27.24 26.09 7.68
CA GLU A 391 -27.47 27.11 6.66
C GLU A 391 -27.15 28.52 7.19
N GLY A 392 -26.53 29.36 6.36
CA GLY A 392 -26.11 30.72 6.72
C GLY A 392 -24.93 30.81 7.70
N GLN A 393 -24.25 29.69 7.98
CA GLN A 393 -23.05 29.66 8.84
C GLN A 393 -21.76 29.89 8.04
N ASP A 394 -21.77 30.96 7.26
CA ASP A 394 -20.74 31.40 6.32
C ASP A 394 -19.65 32.29 6.96
N ALA A 395 -18.67 32.74 6.17
CA ALA A 395 -17.54 33.52 6.69
C ALA A 395 -17.98 34.87 7.25
N GLU A 396 -19.03 35.47 6.70
CA GLU A 396 -19.62 36.71 7.21
C GLU A 396 -20.25 36.50 8.60
N LEU A 397 -20.95 35.39 8.83
CA LEU A 397 -21.43 35.04 10.18
C LEU A 397 -20.27 34.84 11.16
N LEU A 398 -19.24 34.08 10.78
CA LEU A 398 -18.07 33.88 11.64
C LEU A 398 -17.35 35.20 11.95
N ASN A 399 -17.31 36.14 11.01
CA ASN A 399 -16.83 37.51 11.25
C ASN A 399 -17.66 38.21 12.34
N ARG A 400 -18.99 38.20 12.23
CA ARG A 400 -19.88 38.77 13.26
C ARG A 400 -19.67 38.12 14.63
N VAL A 401 -19.53 36.80 14.67
CA VAL A 401 -19.27 36.06 15.92
C VAL A 401 -17.95 36.49 16.55
N MET A 402 -16.88 36.66 15.76
CA MET A 402 -15.59 37.11 16.27
C MET A 402 -15.68 38.51 16.91
N HIS A 403 -16.34 39.44 16.25
CA HIS A 403 -16.59 40.78 16.80
C HIS A 403 -17.45 40.74 18.07
N GLN A 404 -18.47 39.88 18.13
CA GLN A 404 -19.32 39.74 19.32
C GLN A 404 -18.56 39.14 20.51
N LYS A 405 -17.76 38.09 20.30
CA LYS A 405 -16.90 37.49 21.34
C LYS A 405 -15.99 38.53 21.98
N MET A 406 -15.43 39.42 21.17
CA MET A 406 -14.60 40.53 21.60
C MET A 406 -15.40 41.53 22.47
N ILE A 407 -16.57 41.97 22.01
CA ILE A 407 -17.41 42.94 22.72
C ILE A 407 -17.85 42.39 24.09
N ASN A 408 -18.37 41.17 24.11
CA ASN A 408 -18.97 40.57 25.30
C ASN A 408 -17.94 40.05 26.31
N ASN A 409 -16.65 39.97 25.94
CA ASN A 409 -15.60 39.35 26.75
C ASN A 409 -15.87 37.86 27.05
N GLU A 410 -16.37 37.14 26.05
CA GLU A 410 -16.76 35.72 26.12
C GLU A 410 -15.86 34.83 25.24
N ALA A 411 -14.73 35.35 24.77
CA ALA A 411 -13.86 34.64 23.85
C ALA A 411 -13.12 33.48 24.55
N GLU A 412 -13.64 32.27 24.38
CA GLU A 412 -12.93 31.02 24.73
C GLU A 412 -12.02 30.53 23.60
N SER A 413 -12.21 31.07 22.39
CA SER A 413 -11.40 30.78 21.21
C SER A 413 -11.41 31.95 20.21
N SER A 414 -10.32 32.07 19.46
CA SER A 414 -10.10 33.11 18.46
C SER A 414 -9.15 32.64 17.34
N TRP A 415 -9.29 33.20 16.14
CA TRP A 415 -8.53 32.83 14.94
C TRP A 415 -8.35 34.06 14.04
N HIS A 416 -7.47 33.94 13.04
CA HIS A 416 -7.06 35.07 12.23
C HIS A 416 -7.96 35.26 11.01
N TYR A 417 -8.36 34.15 10.36
CA TYR A 417 -9.15 34.22 9.14
C TYR A 417 -10.36 33.30 9.16
N SER A 418 -11.45 33.73 8.52
CA SER A 418 -12.57 32.87 8.15
C SER A 418 -12.73 32.85 6.64
N VAL A 419 -12.93 31.67 6.07
CA VAL A 419 -12.96 31.46 4.61
C VAL A 419 -14.17 30.63 4.22
N ASP A 420 -14.95 31.10 3.25
CA ASP A 420 -15.98 30.30 2.59
C ASP A 420 -15.77 30.27 1.06
N ALA A 421 -16.79 29.86 0.31
CA ALA A 421 -16.74 29.76 -1.14
C ALA A 421 -16.71 31.13 -1.88
N TYR A 422 -16.97 32.23 -1.20
CA TYR A 422 -17.18 33.54 -1.81
C TYR A 422 -16.25 34.59 -1.23
N GLU A 423 -15.99 34.56 0.08
CA GLU A 423 -15.31 35.62 0.80
C GLU A 423 -14.27 35.08 1.80
N ILE A 424 -13.29 35.94 2.11
CA ILE A 424 -12.26 35.72 3.12
C ILE A 424 -12.26 36.93 4.04
N TYR A 425 -12.44 36.72 5.35
CA TYR A 425 -12.36 37.77 6.36
C TYR A 425 -11.09 37.62 7.20
N HIS A 426 -10.40 38.74 7.47
CA HIS A 426 -9.23 38.83 8.35
C HIS A 426 -9.61 39.54 9.64
N HIS A 427 -9.55 38.83 10.76
CA HIS A 427 -10.06 39.26 12.06
C HIS A 427 -8.98 39.74 13.02
N ILE A 428 -7.83 39.05 13.07
CA ILE A 428 -6.76 39.34 14.04
C ILE A 428 -5.46 39.58 13.29
N PRO A 429 -4.75 40.70 13.54
CA PRO A 429 -3.49 40.98 12.87
C PRO A 429 -2.48 39.83 13.01
N ASN A 430 -1.88 39.39 11.91
CA ASN A 430 -0.97 38.24 11.86
C ASN A 430 0.23 38.30 12.83
N HIS A 431 0.67 39.49 13.25
CA HIS A 431 1.78 39.63 14.21
C HIS A 431 1.36 39.25 15.65
N LEU A 432 0.06 39.18 15.94
CA LEU A 432 -0.47 38.78 17.24
C LEU A 432 -0.86 37.30 17.24
N PRO A 433 -0.60 36.56 18.33
CA PRO A 433 -1.10 35.20 18.53
C PRO A 433 -2.59 35.16 18.89
N ALA A 434 -3.29 34.11 18.44
CA ALA A 434 -4.70 33.82 18.74
C ALA A 434 -4.86 32.47 19.48
N TRP A 435 -6.08 32.14 19.91
CA TRP A 435 -6.39 30.94 20.71
C TRP A 435 -7.27 29.95 19.93
N HIS A 436 -6.65 29.07 19.15
CA HIS A 436 -7.36 28.11 18.28
C HIS A 436 -6.83 26.68 18.32
N ALA A 437 -5.58 26.44 18.75
CA ALA A 437 -4.89 25.15 18.57
C ALA A 437 -4.96 24.18 19.75
N SER A 438 -5.59 24.56 20.88
CA SER A 438 -5.73 23.73 22.09
C SER A 438 -4.42 23.21 22.70
N ASP A 439 -3.29 23.87 22.45
CA ASP A 439 -1.94 23.46 22.86
C ASP A 439 -1.32 24.36 23.94
N GLY A 440 -2.16 25.16 24.61
CA GLY A 440 -1.73 26.11 25.63
C GLY A 440 -0.90 27.25 25.06
N SER A 441 0.10 27.71 25.83
CA SER A 441 1.04 28.79 25.45
C SER A 441 2.45 28.25 25.23
N THR A 442 2.57 27.25 24.37
CA THR A 442 3.85 26.57 24.09
C THR A 442 4.61 27.26 22.96
N ALA A 443 5.93 27.45 23.12
CA ALA A 443 6.79 27.96 22.04
C ALA A 443 6.91 26.91 20.92
N GLY A 444 6.74 27.34 19.67
CA GLY A 444 6.59 26.42 18.53
C GLY A 444 5.18 25.83 18.41
N GLY A 445 4.27 26.15 19.32
CA GLY A 445 2.87 25.72 19.27
C GLY A 445 2.00 26.51 18.28
N GLY A 446 0.85 25.94 17.94
CA GLY A 446 -0.14 26.52 17.02
C GLY A 446 -0.74 27.82 17.55
N ASN A 447 -1.03 27.95 18.84
CA ASN A 447 -1.54 29.21 19.41
C ASN A 447 -0.51 30.35 19.35
N ARG A 448 0.75 30.06 19.69
CA ARG A 448 1.78 31.09 19.88
C ARG A 448 2.55 31.43 18.62
N ASN A 449 2.66 30.49 17.68
CA ASN A 449 3.44 30.63 16.46
C ASN A 449 2.65 30.29 15.19
N GLY A 450 1.34 30.06 15.29
CA GLY A 450 0.48 29.79 14.14
C GLY A 450 -0.44 30.94 13.75
N ILE A 451 -0.86 30.93 12.48
CA ILE A 451 -2.02 31.65 11.96
C ILE A 451 -3.16 30.65 11.79
N GLY A 452 -4.18 30.73 12.64
CA GLY A 452 -5.40 29.92 12.54
C GLY A 452 -6.36 30.43 11.47
N ILE A 453 -6.82 29.51 10.60
CA ILE A 453 -7.80 29.76 9.54
C ILE A 453 -8.99 28.81 9.73
N GLU A 454 -10.18 29.38 9.90
CA GLU A 454 -11.45 28.64 9.98
C GLU A 454 -12.11 28.57 8.59
N MET A 455 -12.14 27.37 8.01
CA MET A 455 -12.87 27.11 6.76
C MET A 455 -14.33 26.79 7.04
N CYS A 456 -15.25 27.44 6.34
CA CYS A 456 -16.69 27.21 6.51
C CYS A 456 -17.13 25.89 5.87
N ILE A 457 -18.13 25.27 6.48
CA ILE A 457 -18.68 23.96 6.08
C ILE A 457 -20.22 23.97 5.98
N ASN A 458 -20.82 25.15 5.93
CA ASN A 458 -22.26 25.36 5.89
C ASN A 458 -22.91 24.68 4.68
N GLN A 459 -24.09 24.07 4.89
CA GLN A 459 -24.80 23.24 3.90
C GLN A 459 -25.21 23.98 2.62
N ASP A 460 -25.49 25.27 2.73
CA ASP A 460 -25.86 26.16 1.62
C ASP A 460 -24.62 26.75 0.90
N GLY A 461 -23.41 26.48 1.39
CA GLY A 461 -22.16 26.86 0.75
C GLY A 461 -21.64 25.84 -0.27
N ASN A 462 -20.54 26.20 -0.94
CA ASN A 462 -19.79 25.29 -1.80
C ASN A 462 -18.49 24.84 -1.11
N TYR A 463 -18.46 23.62 -0.57
CA TYR A 463 -17.30 23.08 0.15
C TYR A 463 -16.03 23.04 -0.71
N GLU A 464 -16.14 22.70 -2.00
CA GLU A 464 -15.00 22.71 -2.92
C GLU A 464 -14.48 24.14 -3.12
N GLY A 465 -15.39 25.10 -3.27
CA GLY A 465 -15.07 26.53 -3.37
C GLY A 465 -14.33 27.03 -2.13
N ALA A 466 -14.80 26.64 -0.93
CA ALA A 466 -14.15 26.98 0.33
C ALA A 466 -12.73 26.38 0.43
N MET A 467 -12.54 25.12 0.01
CA MET A 467 -11.19 24.52 -0.08
C MET A 467 -10.28 25.31 -1.02
N HIS A 468 -10.76 25.71 -2.20
CA HIS A 468 -9.95 26.49 -3.15
C HIS A 468 -9.61 27.89 -2.64
N ASN A 469 -10.56 28.62 -2.05
CA ASN A 469 -10.28 29.92 -1.44
C ASN A 469 -9.30 29.81 -0.27
N ASN A 470 -9.44 28.78 0.56
CA ASN A 470 -8.53 28.52 1.66
C ASN A 470 -7.12 28.20 1.13
N ALA A 471 -7.02 27.39 0.07
CA ALA A 471 -5.74 27.10 -0.58
C ALA A 471 -5.05 28.37 -1.12
N LYS A 472 -5.81 29.28 -1.76
CA LYS A 472 -5.31 30.59 -2.21
C LYS A 472 -4.79 31.45 -1.06
N LEU A 473 -5.56 31.55 0.03
CA LEU A 473 -5.17 32.30 1.23
C LEU A 473 -3.88 31.73 1.84
N ILE A 474 -3.81 30.41 2.02
CA ILE A 474 -2.64 29.75 2.59
C ILE A 474 -1.42 29.97 1.69
N ALA A 475 -1.55 29.80 0.38
CA ALA A 475 -0.45 30.04 -0.56
C ALA A 475 0.09 31.47 -0.44
N PHE A 476 -0.80 32.48 -0.37
CA PHE A 476 -0.42 33.87 -0.11
C PHE A 476 0.35 34.00 1.21
N LEU A 477 -0.16 33.49 2.32
CA LEU A 477 0.49 33.57 3.63
C LEU A 477 1.84 32.83 3.67
N LEU A 478 1.97 31.69 2.98
CA LEU A 478 3.23 30.99 2.84
C LEU A 478 4.27 31.85 2.11
N THR A 479 3.87 32.56 1.05
CA THR A 479 4.78 33.46 0.33
C THR A 479 5.16 34.69 1.15
N GLU A 480 4.20 35.32 1.83
CA GLU A 480 4.41 36.52 2.66
C GLU A 480 5.39 36.26 3.80
N TYR A 481 5.29 35.09 4.44
CA TYR A 481 6.08 34.75 5.62
C TYR A 481 7.27 33.83 5.35
N ASN A 482 7.65 33.69 4.08
CA ASN A 482 8.81 32.90 3.64
C ASN A 482 8.76 31.44 4.12
N MET A 483 7.56 30.85 4.10
CA MET A 483 7.28 29.47 4.51
C MET A 483 7.05 28.56 3.30
N THR A 484 7.00 27.24 3.55
CA THR A 484 6.65 26.22 2.55
C THR A 484 5.42 25.43 3.00
N VAL A 485 4.92 24.54 2.14
CA VAL A 485 3.80 23.64 2.49
C VAL A 485 4.11 22.79 3.74
N ALA A 486 5.39 22.58 4.08
CA ALA A 486 5.80 21.91 5.31
C ALA A 486 5.35 22.64 6.59
N ASN A 487 5.09 23.95 6.51
CA ASN A 487 4.59 24.80 7.59
C ASN A 487 3.05 24.77 7.71
N VAL A 488 2.34 24.02 6.87
CA VAL A 488 0.90 23.83 6.99
C VAL A 488 0.62 22.66 7.92
N ARG A 489 -0.21 22.90 8.94
CA ARG A 489 -0.59 21.91 9.96
C ARG A 489 -2.09 21.98 10.19
N ARG A 490 -2.69 20.89 10.64
CA ARG A 490 -4.09 20.81 11.07
C ARG A 490 -4.15 21.15 12.56
N HIS A 491 -5.32 21.56 13.05
CA HIS A 491 -5.56 21.58 14.50
C HIS A 491 -5.26 20.22 15.15
N TYR A 492 -5.63 19.13 14.47
CA TYR A 492 -5.31 17.75 14.84
C TYR A 492 -3.84 17.53 15.21
N ASP A 493 -2.91 18.22 14.54
CA ASP A 493 -1.47 18.00 14.75
C ASP A 493 -1.00 18.59 16.10
N PHE A 494 -1.66 19.65 16.60
CA PHE A 494 -1.33 20.34 17.85
C PHE A 494 -2.13 19.86 19.05
N ALA A 495 -3.41 19.54 18.85
CA ALA A 495 -4.32 19.25 19.96
C ALA A 495 -3.88 17.99 20.73
N PRO A 496 -3.72 18.02 22.06
CA PRO A 496 -3.28 16.86 22.84
C PRO A 496 -4.19 15.65 22.73
N ASP A 497 -5.49 15.89 22.55
CA ASP A 497 -6.54 14.88 22.35
C ASP A 497 -6.67 14.44 20.88
N LYS A 498 -5.83 14.97 19.98
CA LYS A 498 -5.91 14.75 18.54
C LYS A 498 -7.31 15.05 18.00
N LYS A 499 -7.92 16.16 18.44
CA LYS A 499 -9.21 16.66 17.94
C LYS A 499 -9.27 16.55 16.41
N GLN A 500 -10.31 15.87 15.91
CA GLN A 500 -10.54 15.68 14.47
C GLN A 500 -10.95 17.00 13.78
N CYS A 501 -10.00 17.90 13.60
CA CYS A 501 -10.16 19.20 12.95
C CYS A 501 -8.94 19.46 12.03
N PRO A 502 -9.14 19.79 10.74
CA PRO A 502 -10.41 19.95 10.02
C PRO A 502 -11.16 18.62 9.82
N SER A 503 -12.43 18.55 10.24
CA SER A 503 -13.16 17.29 10.43
C SER A 503 -13.50 16.61 9.11
N TYR A 504 -14.05 17.34 8.15
CA TYR A 504 -14.54 16.84 6.87
C TYR A 504 -13.32 16.44 6.04
N MET A 505 -12.28 17.30 5.95
CA MET A 505 -11.03 16.94 5.28
C MET A 505 -10.40 15.65 5.82
N ILE A 506 -10.34 15.45 7.15
CA ILE A 506 -9.78 14.22 7.75
C ILE A 506 -10.68 13.02 7.43
N ARG A 507 -11.99 13.13 7.64
CA ARG A 507 -12.93 12.02 7.51
C ARG A 507 -13.19 11.58 6.07
N THR A 508 -12.93 12.47 5.12
CA THR A 508 -13.02 12.17 3.67
C THR A 508 -11.65 11.86 3.06
N ASN A 509 -10.57 11.86 3.86
CA ASN A 509 -9.19 11.64 3.41
C ASN A 509 -8.71 12.63 2.33
N ARG A 510 -9.16 13.89 2.40
CA ARG A 510 -8.90 14.93 1.38
C ARG A 510 -7.81 15.93 1.77
N TYR A 511 -7.11 15.71 2.88
CA TYR A 511 -6.05 16.62 3.31
C TYR A 511 -4.88 16.68 2.33
N ASN A 512 -4.49 15.55 1.74
CA ASN A 512 -3.42 15.55 0.73
C ASN A 512 -3.84 16.26 -0.57
N GLU A 513 -5.10 16.10 -0.98
CA GLU A 513 -5.68 16.85 -2.09
C GLU A 513 -5.64 18.36 -1.79
N PHE A 514 -5.98 18.77 -0.56
CA PHE A 514 -5.91 20.16 -0.12
C PHE A 514 -4.47 20.72 -0.14
N LEU A 515 -3.49 19.95 0.33
CA LEU A 515 -2.08 20.34 0.24
C LEU A 515 -1.61 20.51 -1.22
N ASP A 516 -2.11 19.68 -2.14
CA ASP A 516 -1.83 19.82 -3.57
C ASP A 516 -2.47 21.09 -4.17
N MET A 517 -3.67 21.47 -3.71
CA MET A 517 -4.29 22.75 -4.07
C MET A 517 -3.45 23.93 -3.59
N ILE A 518 -3.01 23.92 -2.33
CA ILE A 518 -2.12 24.96 -1.77
C ILE A 518 -0.83 25.04 -2.59
N ASN A 519 -0.21 23.89 -2.91
CA ASN A 519 1.05 23.86 -3.64
C ASN A 519 0.90 24.45 -5.05
N LYS A 520 -0.20 24.18 -5.76
CA LYS A 520 -0.48 24.78 -7.07
C LYS A 520 -0.57 26.31 -6.98
N GLU A 521 -1.30 26.85 -6.02
CA GLU A 521 -1.40 28.31 -5.84
C GLU A 521 -0.05 28.92 -5.40
N TYR A 522 0.71 28.23 -4.55
CA TYR A 522 2.03 28.67 -4.11
C TYR A 522 3.03 28.73 -5.27
N ILE A 523 3.03 27.71 -6.14
CA ILE A 523 3.82 27.70 -7.38
C ILE A 523 3.37 28.82 -8.30
N ALA A 524 2.05 29.07 -8.43
CA ALA A 524 1.52 30.13 -9.27
C ALA A 524 2.03 31.50 -8.86
N ILE A 525 1.94 31.85 -7.58
CA ILE A 525 2.41 33.16 -7.05
C ILE A 525 3.90 33.37 -7.37
N LYS A 526 4.71 32.31 -7.32
CA LYS A 526 6.16 32.39 -7.55
C LYS A 526 6.56 32.36 -9.02
N LEU A 527 6.05 31.41 -9.80
CA LEU A 527 6.43 31.20 -11.19
C LEU A 527 5.72 32.14 -12.16
N LEU A 528 4.46 32.50 -11.88
CA LEU A 528 3.68 33.38 -12.75
C LEU A 528 3.83 34.86 -12.35
N LYS A 529 4.74 35.16 -11.42
CA LYS A 529 5.17 36.53 -11.17
C LYS A 529 5.62 37.16 -12.49
N ASP A 530 5.08 38.33 -12.80
CA ASP A 530 5.33 39.09 -14.03
C ASP A 530 4.86 38.39 -15.33
N ALA A 531 4.08 37.31 -15.24
CA ALA A 531 3.43 36.68 -16.37
C ALA A 531 2.04 37.29 -16.63
N THR A 532 1.60 37.24 -17.89
CA THR A 532 0.19 37.44 -18.27
C THR A 532 -0.48 36.08 -18.35
N VAL A 533 -1.54 35.87 -17.56
CA VAL A 533 -2.31 34.63 -17.51
C VAL A 533 -3.73 34.90 -18.00
N GLU A 534 -4.14 34.18 -19.04
CA GLU A 534 -5.45 34.32 -19.66
C GLU A 534 -6.18 32.98 -19.69
N TRP A 535 -7.37 32.96 -19.08
CA TRP A 535 -8.29 31.84 -19.11
C TRP A 535 -9.49 32.17 -19.99
N THR A 536 -9.78 31.33 -20.98
CA THR A 536 -11.00 31.45 -21.80
C THR A 536 -11.77 30.14 -21.85
N TYR A 537 -13.08 30.22 -22.08
CA TYR A 537 -13.97 29.07 -22.11
C TYR A 537 -15.20 29.37 -22.98
N ASP A 538 -15.73 28.35 -23.65
CA ASP A 538 -16.76 28.51 -24.70
C ASP A 538 -18.21 28.46 -24.19
N ARG A 539 -18.43 28.03 -22.94
CA ARG A 539 -19.77 27.83 -22.34
C ARG A 539 -19.96 28.56 -21.00
N PRO A 540 -19.95 29.90 -20.98
CA PRO A 540 -20.12 30.66 -19.74
C PRO A 540 -21.49 30.51 -19.08
N ASP A 541 -22.51 30.13 -19.85
CA ASP A 541 -23.86 29.85 -19.36
C ASP A 541 -23.90 28.70 -18.33
N LEU A 542 -22.95 27.76 -18.43
CA LEU A 542 -22.88 26.57 -17.58
C LEU A 542 -22.17 26.81 -16.24
N PHE A 543 -21.73 28.04 -15.96
CA PHE A 543 -21.04 28.38 -14.74
C PHE A 543 -21.75 29.49 -13.97
N GLU A 544 -21.52 29.52 -12.66
CA GLU A 544 -21.79 30.64 -11.77
C GLU A 544 -20.47 31.10 -11.12
N ALA A 545 -20.40 32.37 -10.73
CA ALA A 545 -19.19 32.95 -10.15
C ALA A 545 -19.07 32.59 -8.66
N GLY A 546 -17.87 32.16 -8.27
CA GLY A 546 -17.44 32.10 -6.88
C GLY A 546 -16.56 33.30 -6.51
N GLY A 547 -15.98 33.26 -5.30
CA GLY A 547 -14.94 34.21 -4.91
C GLY A 547 -13.62 33.95 -5.64
N ASN A 548 -12.71 34.93 -5.65
CA ASN A 548 -11.30 34.74 -6.05
C ASN A 548 -11.07 34.00 -7.38
N ASN A 549 -11.75 34.46 -8.44
CA ASN A 549 -11.63 33.92 -9.80
C ASN A 549 -12.16 32.47 -10.00
N LEU A 550 -12.86 31.91 -9.01
CA LEU A 550 -13.49 30.59 -9.09
C LEU A 550 -14.78 30.62 -9.92
N LEU A 551 -15.07 29.51 -10.61
CA LEU A 551 -16.32 29.26 -11.30
C LEU A 551 -16.91 27.91 -10.88
N TYR A 552 -18.20 27.87 -10.56
CA TYR A 552 -18.90 26.65 -10.15
C TYR A 552 -19.78 26.15 -11.28
N ASN A 553 -19.69 24.86 -11.58
CA ASN A 553 -20.48 24.30 -12.66
C ASN A 553 -21.94 24.09 -12.24
N LYS A 554 -22.85 24.47 -13.11
CA LYS A 554 -24.28 24.20 -12.96
C LYS A 554 -24.59 22.76 -13.32
N ALA A 555 -25.77 22.32 -12.92
CA ALA A 555 -26.30 21.02 -13.32
C ALA A 555 -26.53 20.97 -14.84
N VAL A 556 -26.11 19.86 -15.44
CA VAL A 556 -26.36 19.52 -16.85
C VAL A 556 -27.09 18.19 -16.92
N SER A 557 -27.96 18.02 -17.92
CA SER A 557 -28.78 16.80 -18.09
C SER A 557 -28.02 15.61 -18.67
N GLU A 558 -26.91 15.88 -19.35
CA GLU A 558 -26.06 14.89 -20.00
C GLU A 558 -24.59 15.35 -19.99
N PRO A 559 -23.60 14.44 -20.12
CA PRO A 559 -22.20 14.80 -20.21
C PRO A 559 -21.97 15.85 -21.31
N THR A 560 -21.61 17.06 -20.89
CA THR A 560 -21.52 18.24 -21.76
C THR A 560 -20.06 18.70 -21.85
N PRO A 561 -19.45 18.69 -23.04
CA PRO A 561 -18.10 19.19 -23.22
C PRO A 561 -18.07 20.73 -23.17
N VAL A 562 -17.07 21.25 -22.48
CA VAL A 562 -16.69 22.66 -22.42
C VAL A 562 -15.24 22.77 -22.85
N THR A 563 -14.95 23.60 -23.83
CA THR A 563 -13.57 23.90 -24.22
C THR A 563 -13.05 24.98 -23.30
N ILE A 564 -12.01 24.66 -22.52
CA ILE A 564 -11.25 25.63 -21.73
C ILE A 564 -9.88 25.84 -22.35
N LYS A 565 -9.33 27.02 -22.17
CA LYS A 565 -8.02 27.40 -22.69
C LYS A 565 -7.25 28.17 -21.64
N LEU A 566 -5.98 27.81 -21.50
CA LEU A 566 -4.99 28.54 -20.73
C LEU A 566 -3.93 29.09 -21.68
N ARG A 567 -3.71 30.41 -21.61
CA ARG A 567 -2.57 31.07 -22.22
C ARG A 567 -1.74 31.75 -21.15
N VAL A 568 -0.44 31.49 -21.14
CA VAL A 568 0.52 32.13 -20.23
C VAL A 568 1.65 32.72 -21.05
N THR A 569 1.94 34.00 -20.84
CA THR A 569 3.07 34.69 -21.49
C THR A 569 3.97 35.28 -20.40
N LYS A 570 5.27 34.92 -20.40
CA LYS A 570 6.25 35.43 -19.43
C LYS A 570 7.56 35.75 -20.15
N GLY A 571 7.86 37.04 -20.32
CA GLY A 571 9.00 37.45 -21.16
C GLY A 571 8.86 36.91 -22.58
N ASN A 572 9.82 36.08 -23.02
CA ASN A 572 9.79 35.40 -24.33
C ASN A 572 9.09 34.03 -24.30
N TYR A 573 8.75 33.51 -23.12
CA TYR A 573 8.04 32.25 -22.97
C TYR A 573 6.54 32.44 -23.30
N THR A 574 5.98 31.50 -24.05
CA THR A 574 4.53 31.44 -24.29
C THR A 574 4.06 29.99 -24.22
N PHE A 575 3.09 29.74 -23.35
CA PHE A 575 2.32 28.51 -23.29
C PHE A 575 0.89 28.80 -23.73
N GLU A 576 0.34 27.96 -24.58
CA GLU A 576 -1.07 28.00 -24.93
C GLU A 576 -1.58 26.57 -25.12
N LYS A 577 -2.63 26.21 -24.40
CA LYS A 577 -3.24 24.88 -24.51
C LYS A 577 -4.74 24.94 -24.30
N GLU A 578 -5.45 24.24 -25.16
CA GLU A 578 -6.89 23.97 -25.05
C GLU A 578 -7.10 22.57 -24.47
N GLN A 579 -8.15 22.43 -23.66
CA GLN A 579 -8.55 21.18 -23.03
C GLN A 579 -10.07 21.08 -23.03
N ILE A 580 -10.59 19.88 -23.29
CA ILE A 580 -12.01 19.59 -23.12
C ILE A 580 -12.23 19.19 -21.66
N LEU A 581 -13.07 19.96 -20.98
CA LEU A 581 -13.63 19.70 -19.66
C LEU A 581 -15.03 19.09 -19.83
N ILE A 582 -15.28 17.90 -19.29
CA ILE A 582 -16.59 17.26 -19.35
C ILE A 582 -17.37 17.57 -18.07
N LEU A 583 -18.47 18.32 -18.19
CA LEU A 583 -19.42 18.55 -17.11
C LEU A 583 -20.48 17.45 -17.11
N GLY A 584 -20.93 16.98 -15.95
CA GLY A 584 -22.01 15.97 -15.89
C GLY A 584 -21.61 14.55 -16.28
N GLY A 585 -20.32 14.24 -16.38
CA GLY A 585 -19.79 12.91 -16.68
C GLY A 585 -20.07 11.87 -15.57
N PRO A 586 -19.83 10.57 -15.82
CA PRO A 586 -19.89 9.58 -14.76
C PRO A 586 -18.88 9.92 -13.65
N ILE A 587 -19.32 9.78 -12.39
CA ILE A 587 -18.45 9.94 -11.22
C ILE A 587 -17.70 8.62 -11.06
N SER A 588 -16.48 8.54 -11.57
CA SER A 588 -15.59 7.41 -11.27
C SER A 588 -14.84 7.71 -9.96
N GLU A 589 -14.79 6.72 -9.06
CA GLU A 589 -14.02 6.78 -7.80
C GLU A 589 -12.51 6.93 -8.02
#